data_AF-A0A3M8GGU3-F1
#
_entry.id   AF-A0A3M8GGU3-F1
#
_cell.length_a   1.000
_cell.length_b   1.000
_cell.length_c   1.000
_cell.angle_alpha   90.00
_cell.angle_beta   90.00
_cell.angle_gamma   90.00
#
_symmetry.space_group_name_H-M   'P 1'
#
loop_
_entity.id
_entity.type
_entity.pdbx_description
1 polymer ?
#
loop_
_entity_poly.entity_id
_entity_poly.type
_entity_poly.pdbx_seq_one_letter_code
_entity_poly.pdbx_strand_id
1 'polypeptide(L)'
;MVKHLLGTFFFITLVSLNGQEKYPQDYFDSPLDIPIVLAGTFGELRSNHFHAGIDIKTQRRQGLPVYAVAEGTVTRIKVSHWGYGKALYIAHPNGYTSVYAHLQKFSPEIEAYLKKEQYKKKSFEIELFPKYGELSVDRREVVAFSGNTGGSSGPHLHFEIRSSLSEKPTNPLLYGYEVRDATDPSLVGLFGYPLSEGSHVNNNQEKVQLNFKKQPDGSFLADEVAALGTIGLGFNGFDRQDLAANKNGVFSVRQSVNGKVYSEYNFESFSFGESRYINTLIDYAHYAKLRQRVQKCFKEKSNFLSIYSTLYNDGKITIKEGLSYKVEILISDFKGNKTKVVVPIEGKKPIGLRPKNNDTTDSYLLAAKPNNFDLGTAKVYFPANTFYNSFYIDLEKGQDTVKIHNKTAGVHRNFTLTFDVSKYPENERQQMFIARIDDDGKLQYSRTFRRNSTFTTRTRNLGTYTIAKDTTEPKIRPRNFKNNKWLDGYHNLSLQISDDLSGIDTYTGTLNGEWILLEYEPKTKTITYNFDDRIADKTQCDLKVTVTDNVGNSSTFESTFFRK
;
A
#
# COMPACT_ATOMS: atom_id res chain seq x y z
N MET A 1 -85.81 30.76 -6.28
CA MET A 1 -85.04 30.74 -5.03
C MET A 1 -83.69 30.11 -5.35
N VAL A 2 -82.62 30.89 -5.26
CA VAL A 2 -81.28 30.62 -5.82
C VAL A 2 -80.58 29.50 -5.05
N LYS A 3 -80.03 28.50 -5.75
CA LYS A 3 -79.09 27.51 -5.18
C LYS A 3 -77.67 27.86 -5.62
N HIS A 4 -76.83 28.26 -4.66
CA HIS A 4 -75.39 28.41 -4.84
C HIS A 4 -74.69 27.07 -4.66
N LEU A 5 -73.83 26.70 -5.61
CA LEU A 5 -72.92 25.57 -5.55
C LEU A 5 -71.59 26.08 -4.95
N LEU A 6 -71.20 25.55 -3.78
CA LEU A 6 -69.91 25.84 -3.15
C LEU A 6 -68.85 24.89 -3.73
N GLY A 7 -67.85 25.44 -4.42
CA GLY A 7 -66.68 24.69 -4.89
C GLY A 7 -65.51 24.86 -3.92
N THR A 8 -65.05 23.77 -3.31
CA THR A 8 -63.87 23.75 -2.44
C THR A 8 -62.63 23.44 -3.29
N PHE A 9 -61.69 24.39 -3.37
CA PHE A 9 -60.40 24.20 -4.04
C PHE A 9 -59.39 23.64 -3.04
N PHE A 10 -58.88 22.44 -3.28
CA PHE A 10 -57.83 21.81 -2.47
C PHE A 10 -56.46 22.13 -3.09
N PHE A 11 -55.64 22.92 -2.40
CA PHE A 11 -54.28 23.25 -2.82
C PHE A 11 -53.33 22.14 -2.34
N ILE A 12 -52.82 21.31 -3.26
CA ILE A 12 -51.80 20.30 -2.95
C ILE A 12 -50.43 20.96 -3.09
N THR A 13 -49.76 21.21 -1.96
CA THR A 13 -48.34 21.58 -1.93
C THR A 13 -47.48 20.34 -2.15
N LEU A 14 -46.79 20.29 -3.28
CA LEU A 14 -45.73 19.33 -3.58
C LEU A 14 -44.53 19.58 -2.65
N VAL A 15 -44.33 18.69 -1.68
CA VAL A 15 -43.09 18.63 -0.90
C VAL A 15 -42.07 17.82 -1.71
N SER A 16 -41.05 18.48 -2.22
CA SER A 16 -39.90 17.83 -2.85
C SER A 16 -39.16 17.00 -1.79
N LEU A 17 -39.23 15.67 -1.91
CA LEU A 17 -38.37 14.75 -1.17
C LEU A 17 -36.94 14.89 -1.71
N ASN A 18 -36.11 15.66 -1.01
CA ASN A 18 -34.66 15.58 -1.22
C ASN A 18 -34.21 14.16 -0.82
N GLY A 19 -33.65 13.42 -1.77
CA GLY A 19 -33.06 12.11 -1.49
C GLY A 19 -31.95 12.25 -0.45
N GLN A 20 -31.86 11.30 0.47
CA GLN A 20 -30.79 11.27 1.47
C GLN A 20 -29.43 11.14 0.76
N GLU A 21 -28.54 12.11 0.98
CA GLU A 21 -27.15 12.05 0.50
C GLU A 21 -26.49 10.75 1.00
N LYS A 22 -25.81 10.02 0.09
CA LYS A 22 -25.20 8.71 0.40
C LYS A 22 -24.10 8.81 1.47
N TYR A 23 -23.41 9.95 1.52
CA TYR A 23 -22.33 10.25 2.46
C TYR A 23 -22.59 11.62 3.11
N PRO A 24 -22.38 11.78 4.43
CA PRO A 24 -22.59 13.06 5.09
C PRO A 24 -21.55 14.09 4.61
N GLN A 25 -22.02 15.23 4.12
CA GLN A 25 -21.16 16.30 3.58
C GLN A 25 -20.65 17.26 4.65
N ASP A 26 -21.45 17.55 5.69
CA ASP A 26 -21.15 18.61 6.67
C ASP A 26 -20.88 18.10 8.09
N TYR A 27 -20.69 16.78 8.26
CA TYR A 27 -20.46 16.19 9.59
C TYR A 27 -18.98 16.16 10.00
N PHE A 28 -18.06 16.11 9.04
CA PHE A 28 -16.63 15.97 9.32
C PHE A 28 -15.86 17.25 8.99
N ASP A 29 -15.18 17.81 9.98
CA ASP A 29 -14.27 18.94 9.82
C ASP A 29 -12.92 18.52 9.23
N SER A 30 -12.14 19.49 8.75
CA SER A 30 -10.76 19.25 8.33
C SER A 30 -9.90 18.74 9.50
N PRO A 31 -9.12 17.65 9.31
CA PRO A 31 -8.23 17.12 10.35
C PRO A 31 -6.99 18.01 10.60
N LEU A 32 -6.78 19.06 9.79
CA LEU A 32 -5.68 20.03 9.91
C LEU A 32 -6.19 21.47 9.66
N ASP A 33 -5.55 22.46 10.30
CA ASP A 33 -5.79 23.89 10.05
C ASP A 33 -4.93 24.45 8.91
N ILE A 34 -4.90 23.75 7.78
CA ILE A 34 -4.26 24.20 6.54
C ILE A 34 -5.12 23.77 5.35
N PRO A 35 -5.00 24.43 4.19
CA PRO A 35 -5.64 23.95 2.97
C PRO A 35 -5.22 22.52 2.64
N ILE A 36 -6.17 21.69 2.20
CA ILE A 36 -5.91 20.30 1.84
C ILE A 36 -5.21 20.26 0.49
N VAL A 37 -3.93 19.86 0.52
CA VAL A 37 -3.12 19.60 -0.68
C VAL A 37 -2.64 18.16 -0.61
N LEU A 38 -2.99 17.35 -1.61
CA LEU A 38 -2.74 15.91 -1.56
C LEU A 38 -1.37 15.51 -2.10
N ALA A 39 -0.74 14.55 -1.44
CA ALA A 39 0.44 13.82 -1.91
C ALA A 39 0.08 12.43 -2.48
N GLY A 40 -1.14 11.96 -2.20
CA GLY A 40 -1.67 10.68 -2.61
C GLY A 40 -3.19 10.65 -2.41
N THR A 41 -3.88 9.93 -3.28
CA THR A 41 -5.36 9.87 -3.34
C THR A 41 -5.89 8.50 -2.94
N PHE A 42 -7.18 8.42 -2.61
CA PHE A 42 -7.82 7.15 -2.32
C PHE A 42 -7.87 6.26 -3.57
N GLY A 43 -7.68 4.94 -3.41
CA GLY A 43 -7.69 4.00 -4.51
C GLY A 43 -6.44 4.05 -5.39
N GLU A 44 -5.49 4.94 -5.10
CA GLU A 44 -4.25 5.04 -5.85
C GLU A 44 -3.49 3.71 -5.84
N LEU A 45 -2.95 3.35 -7.00
CA LEU A 45 -2.27 2.10 -7.21
C LEU A 45 -0.90 2.09 -6.51
N ARG A 46 -0.77 1.39 -5.37
CA ARG A 46 0.52 1.11 -4.72
C ARG A 46 1.06 -0.25 -5.20
N SER A 47 2.26 -0.62 -4.76
CA SER A 47 2.98 -1.79 -5.31
C SER A 47 2.23 -3.12 -5.21
N ASN A 48 1.36 -3.29 -4.20
CA ASN A 48 0.63 -4.55 -3.94
C ASN A 48 -0.71 -4.32 -3.20
N HIS A 49 -1.21 -3.08 -3.16
CA HIS A 49 -2.48 -2.71 -2.54
C HIS A 49 -2.96 -1.37 -3.11
N PHE A 50 -4.23 -1.04 -2.89
CA PHE A 50 -4.79 0.30 -3.04
C PHE A 50 -4.48 1.15 -1.83
N HIS A 51 -4.26 2.44 -2.06
CA HIS A 51 -4.18 3.42 -1.01
C HIS A 51 -5.54 3.63 -0.33
N ALA A 52 -5.63 3.43 0.98
CA ALA A 52 -6.90 3.36 1.73
C ALA A 52 -7.40 4.72 2.27
N GLY A 53 -6.69 5.81 1.96
CA GLY A 53 -7.01 7.14 2.43
C GLY A 53 -6.53 8.22 1.48
N ILE A 54 -6.42 9.44 2.00
CA ILE A 54 -5.75 10.56 1.35
C ILE A 54 -4.50 10.92 2.16
N ASP A 55 -3.44 11.32 1.46
CA ASP A 55 -2.20 11.80 2.08
C ASP A 55 -2.19 13.32 2.04
N ILE A 56 -2.47 13.99 3.16
CA ILE A 56 -2.53 15.46 3.25
C ILE A 56 -1.14 16.01 3.57
N LYS A 57 -0.60 16.86 2.70
CA LYS A 57 0.73 17.45 2.88
C LYS A 57 0.77 18.38 4.08
N THR A 58 1.82 18.26 4.88
CA THR A 58 2.02 19.09 6.08
C THR A 58 3.06 20.18 5.85
N GLN A 59 3.05 20.80 4.66
CA GLN A 59 3.96 21.91 4.30
C GLN A 59 5.46 21.58 4.54
N ARG A 60 5.86 20.31 4.30
CA ARG A 60 7.23 19.79 4.52
C ARG A 60 7.71 19.82 5.97
N ARG A 61 6.81 19.90 6.95
CA ARG A 61 7.13 19.87 8.39
C ARG A 61 6.32 18.80 9.13
N GLN A 62 6.86 18.35 10.26
CA GLN A 62 6.15 17.55 11.24
C GLN A 62 5.62 18.47 12.35
N GLY A 63 4.73 17.97 13.20
CA GLY A 63 4.28 18.64 14.41
C GLY A 63 3.09 19.57 14.23
N LEU A 64 2.36 19.51 13.10
CA LEU A 64 1.10 20.26 12.98
C LEU A 64 0.04 19.63 13.88
N PRO A 65 -0.77 20.42 14.62
CA PRO A 65 -1.92 19.90 15.33
C PRO A 65 -2.85 19.13 14.39
N VAL A 66 -3.22 17.92 14.80
CA VAL A 66 -4.20 17.06 14.12
C VAL A 66 -5.44 17.03 14.98
N TYR A 67 -6.58 17.35 14.37
CA TYR A 67 -7.85 17.51 15.05
C TYR A 67 -8.76 16.32 14.83
N ALA A 68 -9.58 15.99 15.83
CA ALA A 68 -10.71 15.08 15.64
C ALA A 68 -11.71 15.73 14.68
N VAL A 69 -12.01 15.04 13.58
CA VAL A 69 -12.93 15.55 12.53
C VAL A 69 -14.39 15.63 13.00
N ALA A 70 -14.74 14.93 14.08
CA ALA A 70 -16.03 15.00 14.76
C ALA A 70 -15.89 14.44 16.17
N GLU A 71 -16.90 14.62 17.00
CA GLU A 71 -17.01 14.01 18.32
C GLU A 71 -16.97 12.48 18.23
N GLY A 72 -16.38 11.82 19.22
CA GLY A 72 -16.28 10.37 19.19
C GLY A 72 -15.45 9.77 20.32
N THR A 73 -15.05 8.52 20.13
CA THR A 73 -14.23 7.77 21.08
C THR A 73 -13.06 7.11 20.36
N VAL A 74 -11.88 7.19 20.96
CA VAL A 74 -10.69 6.45 20.51
C VAL A 74 -10.92 4.96 20.72
N THR A 75 -10.95 4.18 19.63
CA THR A 75 -11.22 2.73 19.67
C THR A 75 -9.97 1.89 19.41
N ARG A 76 -8.92 2.48 18.82
CA ARG A 76 -7.64 1.80 18.60
C ARG A 76 -6.49 2.79 18.56
N ILE A 77 -5.41 2.43 19.23
CA ILE A 77 -4.11 3.09 19.15
C ILE A 77 -3.11 2.04 18.69
N LYS A 78 -2.38 2.33 17.63
CA LYS A 78 -1.37 1.42 17.10
C LYS A 78 -0.05 2.15 16.92
N VAL A 79 1.02 1.58 17.46
CA VAL A 79 2.39 2.04 17.28
C VAL A 79 3.18 0.89 16.67
N SER A 80 3.78 1.14 15.51
CA SER A 80 4.66 0.19 14.83
C SER A 80 5.81 0.91 14.13
N HIS A 81 6.93 0.22 13.93
CA HIS A 81 8.04 0.72 13.12
C HIS A 81 7.69 0.86 11.62
N TRP A 82 6.69 0.12 11.17
CA TRP A 82 6.31 0.00 9.76
C TRP A 82 4.82 0.30 9.54
N GLY A 83 4.37 0.25 8.29
CA GLY A 83 2.97 0.53 7.95
C GLY A 83 2.58 1.96 8.36
N TYR A 84 1.47 2.11 9.10
CA TYR A 84 0.98 3.43 9.52
C TYR A 84 1.84 4.14 10.57
N GLY A 85 2.85 3.51 11.17
CA GLY A 85 3.62 4.14 12.23
C GLY A 85 2.80 4.29 13.51
N LYS A 86 2.72 5.51 14.05
CA LYS A 86 1.78 5.89 15.10
C LYS A 86 0.43 6.23 14.44
N ALA A 87 -0.61 5.50 14.81
CA ALA A 87 -1.95 5.64 14.26
C ALA A 87 -3.04 5.68 15.33
N LEU A 88 -4.04 6.53 15.11
CA LEU A 88 -5.20 6.73 15.96
C LEU A 88 -6.48 6.43 15.19
N TYR A 89 -7.42 5.73 15.82
CA TYR A 89 -8.73 5.40 15.25
C TYR A 89 -9.81 5.94 16.18
N ILE A 90 -10.72 6.75 15.64
CA ILE A 90 -11.79 7.41 16.39
C ILE A 90 -13.11 6.99 15.79
N ALA A 91 -13.94 6.29 16.56
CA ALA A 91 -15.29 5.91 16.14
C ALA A 91 -16.27 7.03 16.48
N HIS A 92 -17.13 7.37 15.52
CA HIS A 92 -18.09 8.45 15.61
C HIS A 92 -19.53 7.90 15.75
N PRO A 93 -20.43 8.62 16.42
CA PRO A 93 -21.83 8.20 16.60
C PRO A 93 -22.58 7.93 15.29
N ASN A 94 -22.16 8.52 14.17
CA ASN A 94 -22.77 8.35 12.85
C ASN A 94 -22.42 7.03 12.13
N GLY A 95 -21.66 6.12 12.77
CA GLY A 95 -21.33 4.79 12.22
C GLY A 95 -20.07 4.74 11.35
N TYR A 96 -19.26 5.80 11.38
CA TYR A 96 -17.95 5.85 10.72
C TYR A 96 -16.80 5.96 11.71
N THR A 97 -15.62 5.52 11.28
CA THR A 97 -14.37 5.61 12.02
C THR A 97 -13.37 6.44 11.21
N SER A 98 -12.85 7.52 11.78
CA SER A 98 -11.72 8.27 11.21
C SER A 98 -10.39 7.64 11.64
N VAL A 99 -9.41 7.64 10.74
CA VAL A 99 -8.06 7.10 10.99
C VAL A 99 -7.01 8.14 10.67
N TYR A 100 -6.08 8.35 11.59
CA TYR A 100 -4.98 9.31 11.48
C TYR A 100 -3.66 8.55 11.62
N ALA A 101 -2.80 8.62 10.62
CA ALA A 101 -1.56 7.83 10.58
C ALA A 101 -0.32 8.68 10.26
N HIS A 102 0.84 8.04 10.42
CA HIS A 102 2.17 8.66 10.33
C HIS A 102 2.40 9.75 11.38
N LEU A 103 1.67 9.71 12.49
CA LEU A 103 1.71 10.74 13.54
C LEU A 103 3.09 10.81 14.20
N GLN A 104 3.47 11.99 14.66
CA GLN A 104 4.72 12.19 15.44
C GLN A 104 4.52 11.80 16.90
N LYS A 105 3.40 12.26 17.49
CA LYS A 105 3.00 12.04 18.90
C LYS A 105 1.50 12.23 19.03
N PHE A 106 0.90 11.71 20.10
CA PHE A 106 -0.51 11.90 20.41
C PHE A 106 -0.73 13.15 21.28
N SER A 107 -1.99 13.51 21.54
CA SER A 107 -2.33 14.53 22.54
C SER A 107 -1.88 14.08 23.95
N PRO A 108 -1.69 15.00 24.91
CA PRO A 108 -1.17 14.64 26.24
C PRO A 108 -1.93 13.51 26.94
N GLU A 109 -3.26 13.48 26.85
CA GLU A 109 -4.09 12.45 27.45
C GLU A 109 -3.88 11.07 26.80
N ILE A 110 -3.94 11.01 25.47
CA ILE A 110 -3.77 9.77 24.70
C ILE A 110 -2.33 9.25 24.83
N GLU A 111 -1.34 10.15 24.83
CA GLU A 111 0.07 9.82 25.01
C GLU A 111 0.33 9.24 26.41
N ALA A 112 -0.29 9.80 27.45
CA ALA A 112 -0.18 9.27 28.81
C ALA A 112 -0.78 7.85 28.92
N TYR A 113 -1.96 7.63 28.32
CA TYR A 113 -2.57 6.30 28.24
C TYR A 113 -1.67 5.30 27.53
N LEU A 114 -1.13 5.67 26.36
CA LEU A 114 -0.20 4.85 25.57
C LEU A 114 1.04 4.48 26.38
N LYS A 115 1.73 5.47 26.95
CA LYS A 115 2.99 5.26 27.67
C LYS A 115 2.79 4.35 28.88
N LYS A 116 1.71 4.52 29.64
CA LYS A 116 1.36 3.63 30.77
C LYS A 116 1.36 2.16 30.34
N GLU A 117 0.70 1.85 29.21
CA GLU A 117 0.63 0.48 28.70
C GLU A 117 1.95 0.00 28.07
N GLN A 118 2.72 0.88 27.41
CA GLN A 118 4.05 0.55 26.88
C GLN A 118 5.03 0.19 28.00
N TYR A 119 5.08 0.96 29.09
CA TYR A 119 5.92 0.65 30.25
C TYR A 119 5.49 -0.63 30.96
N LYS A 120 4.17 -0.88 31.07
CA LYS A 120 3.63 -2.13 31.62
C LYS A 120 4.04 -3.35 30.79
N LYS A 121 4.01 -3.25 29.45
CA LYS A 121 4.39 -4.33 28.53
C LYS A 121 5.89 -4.38 28.21
N LYS A 122 6.66 -3.35 28.59
CA LYS A 122 8.06 -3.14 28.21
C LYS A 122 8.28 -3.26 26.69
N SER A 123 7.41 -2.60 25.91
CA SER A 123 7.42 -2.67 24.45
C SER A 123 7.11 -1.31 23.82
N PHE A 124 7.89 -0.94 22.80
CA PHE A 124 7.60 0.22 21.96
C PHE A 124 6.44 -0.07 21.01
N GLU A 125 6.51 -1.16 20.24
CA GLU A 125 5.39 -1.55 19.39
C GLU A 125 4.25 -2.08 20.26
N ILE A 126 3.07 -1.52 20.06
CA ILE A 126 1.90 -1.86 20.84
C ILE A 126 0.63 -1.61 20.02
N GLU A 127 -0.38 -2.40 20.31
CA GLU A 127 -1.73 -2.22 19.82
C GLU A 127 -2.68 -2.27 21.01
N LEU A 128 -3.48 -1.21 21.13
CA LEU A 128 -4.39 -0.98 22.25
C LEU A 128 -5.81 -0.76 21.71
N PHE A 129 -6.79 -1.23 22.46
CA PHE A 129 -8.21 -1.06 22.19
C PHE A 129 -8.88 -0.50 23.45
N PRO A 130 -8.83 0.83 23.66
CA PRO A 130 -9.51 1.48 24.79
C PRO A 130 -10.99 1.11 24.81
N LYS A 131 -11.59 1.07 26.01
CA LYS A 131 -13.02 0.82 26.15
C LYS A 131 -13.81 2.01 25.60
N TYR A 132 -15.04 1.74 25.16
CA TYR A 132 -15.93 2.80 24.70
C TYR A 132 -16.14 3.85 25.82
N GLY A 133 -15.99 5.13 25.49
CA GLY A 133 -16.06 6.26 26.43
C GLY A 133 -14.80 6.51 27.27
N GLU A 134 -13.82 5.60 27.30
CA GLU A 134 -12.60 5.74 28.12
C GLU A 134 -11.71 6.90 27.67
N LEU A 135 -11.60 7.07 26.35
CA LEU A 135 -10.91 8.18 25.71
C LEU A 135 -11.89 8.81 24.71
N SER A 136 -12.68 9.76 25.20
CA SER A 136 -13.63 10.52 24.38
C SER A 136 -12.96 11.77 23.86
N VAL A 137 -13.37 12.22 22.68
CA VAL A 137 -12.84 13.44 22.06
C VAL A 137 -13.99 14.29 21.54
N ASP A 138 -13.82 15.60 21.65
CA ASP A 138 -14.73 16.57 21.06
C ASP A 138 -14.34 16.88 19.61
N ARG A 139 -15.32 17.31 18.81
CA ARG A 139 -15.06 17.86 17.47
C ARG A 139 -14.04 19.00 17.61
N ARG A 140 -13.03 19.01 16.74
CA ARG A 140 -11.94 20.01 16.70
C ARG A 140 -10.98 19.97 17.90
N GLU A 141 -11.04 18.95 18.74
CA GLU A 141 -10.03 18.71 19.76
C GLU A 141 -8.70 18.26 19.12
N VAL A 142 -7.56 18.74 19.63
CA VAL A 142 -6.24 18.25 19.20
C VAL A 142 -6.01 16.86 19.76
N VAL A 143 -5.99 15.85 18.88
CA VAL A 143 -5.82 14.44 19.25
C VAL A 143 -4.41 13.92 18.98
N ALA A 144 -3.66 14.59 18.11
CA ALA A 144 -2.30 14.20 17.75
C ALA A 144 -1.54 15.34 17.07
N PHE A 145 -0.31 15.04 16.67
CA PHE A 145 0.53 15.91 15.87
C PHE A 145 1.04 15.17 14.64
N SER A 146 0.97 15.82 13.47
CA SER A 146 1.37 15.21 12.20
C SER A 146 2.85 14.84 12.21
N GLY A 147 3.23 13.82 11.44
CA GLY A 147 4.58 13.30 11.54
C GLY A 147 5.08 12.67 10.26
N ASN A 148 6.00 11.74 10.45
CA ASN A 148 6.57 10.92 9.40
C ASN A 148 6.87 9.52 9.93
N THR A 149 6.16 9.01 10.94
CA THR A 149 6.46 7.67 11.51
C THR A 149 6.00 6.56 10.57
N GLY A 150 6.59 5.36 10.69
CA GLY A 150 6.22 4.21 9.87
C GLY A 150 6.70 4.28 8.42
N GLY A 151 5.96 3.60 7.53
CA GLY A 151 6.26 3.44 6.11
C GLY A 151 5.97 4.67 5.24
N SER A 152 6.40 5.84 5.67
CA SER A 152 6.23 7.12 4.97
C SER A 152 7.55 7.64 4.37
N SER A 153 7.49 8.23 3.18
CA SER A 153 8.63 8.84 2.45
C SER A 153 8.90 10.31 2.82
N GLY A 154 7.95 10.99 3.46
CA GLY A 154 8.10 12.38 3.88
C GLY A 154 6.93 12.87 4.73
N PRO A 155 7.06 14.01 5.42
CA PRO A 155 6.01 14.50 6.34
C PRO A 155 4.65 14.73 5.65
N HIS A 156 3.62 14.05 6.16
CA HIS A 156 2.23 14.19 5.76
C HIS A 156 1.31 13.59 6.84
N LEU A 157 0.01 13.85 6.74
CA LEU A 157 -1.02 13.13 7.49
C LEU A 157 -1.69 12.15 6.52
N HIS A 158 -1.61 10.86 6.81
CA HIS A 158 -2.47 9.87 6.14
C HIS A 158 -3.81 9.82 6.88
N PHE A 159 -4.89 10.06 6.15
CA PHE A 159 -6.24 10.20 6.69
C PHE A 159 -7.22 9.29 5.97
N GLU A 160 -8.03 8.56 6.75
CA GLU A 160 -9.05 7.66 6.23
C GLU A 160 -10.40 7.87 6.91
N ILE A 161 -11.48 7.53 6.19
CA ILE A 161 -12.81 7.31 6.75
C ILE A 161 -13.24 5.88 6.41
N ARG A 162 -13.62 5.13 7.44
CA ARG A 162 -14.05 3.74 7.33
C ARG A 162 -15.47 3.56 7.86
N SER A 163 -16.18 2.56 7.37
CA SER A 163 -17.38 2.05 8.04
C SER A 163 -16.99 1.42 9.39
N SER A 164 -17.60 1.85 10.50
CA SER A 164 -17.32 1.25 11.81
C SER A 164 -17.77 -0.21 11.91
N LEU A 165 -18.75 -0.63 11.11
CA LEU A 165 -19.26 -2.00 11.09
C LEU A 165 -18.34 -2.96 10.31
N SER A 166 -17.88 -2.53 9.14
CA SER A 166 -17.16 -3.42 8.20
C SER A 166 -15.66 -3.15 8.10
N GLU A 167 -15.17 -2.07 8.71
CA GLU A 167 -13.83 -1.50 8.55
C GLU A 167 -13.43 -1.18 7.10
N LYS A 168 -14.36 -1.26 6.15
CA LYS A 168 -14.10 -0.94 4.75
C LYS A 168 -13.77 0.55 4.64
N PRO A 169 -12.61 0.90 4.08
CA PRO A 169 -12.27 2.28 3.83
C PRO A 169 -13.09 2.81 2.65
N THR A 170 -13.41 4.09 2.74
CA THR A 170 -14.15 4.85 1.74
C THR A 170 -13.34 6.08 1.37
N ASN A 171 -13.47 6.56 0.14
CA ASN A 171 -12.78 7.76 -0.31
C ASN A 171 -13.16 8.95 0.59
N PRO A 172 -12.23 9.54 1.36
CA PRO A 172 -12.53 10.66 2.24
C PRO A 172 -13.13 11.85 1.51
N LEU A 173 -12.79 12.06 0.22
CA LEU A 173 -13.33 13.18 -0.55
C LEU A 173 -14.86 13.11 -0.76
N LEU A 174 -15.49 11.95 -0.52
CA LEU A 174 -16.94 11.78 -0.56
C LEU A 174 -17.68 12.45 0.63
N TYR A 175 -16.94 12.98 1.62
CA TYR A 175 -17.48 13.52 2.86
C TYR A 175 -17.27 15.03 2.99
N GLY A 176 -17.44 15.77 1.88
CA GLY A 176 -17.37 17.24 1.86
C GLY A 176 -15.96 17.87 1.88
N TYR A 177 -14.89 17.07 1.80
CA TYR A 177 -13.53 17.63 1.76
C TYR A 177 -13.19 18.24 0.41
N GLU A 178 -12.92 19.55 0.42
CA GLU A 178 -12.61 20.29 -0.78
C GLU A 178 -11.12 20.27 -1.13
N VAL A 179 -10.82 19.78 -2.33
CA VAL A 179 -9.49 19.80 -2.95
C VAL A 179 -9.62 20.44 -4.32
N ARG A 180 -8.83 21.48 -4.57
CA ARG A 180 -8.84 22.19 -5.85
C ARG A 180 -8.28 21.30 -6.95
N ASP A 181 -9.11 21.06 -7.98
CA ASP A 181 -8.75 20.25 -9.13
C ASP A 181 -9.53 20.68 -10.37
N ALA A 182 -8.87 21.35 -11.31
CA ALA A 182 -9.44 21.74 -12.60
C ALA A 182 -8.72 21.07 -13.78
N THR A 183 -7.91 20.04 -13.49
CA THR A 183 -7.01 19.44 -14.47
C THR A 183 -7.56 18.09 -14.93
N ASP A 184 -7.70 17.90 -16.24
CA ASP A 184 -8.07 16.59 -16.77
C ASP A 184 -6.99 15.53 -16.47
N PRO A 185 -7.39 14.28 -16.14
CA PRO A 185 -6.44 13.18 -15.98
C PRO A 185 -5.51 13.03 -17.18
N SER A 186 -4.22 12.82 -16.94
CA SER A 186 -3.23 12.64 -18.00
C SER A 186 -3.24 11.22 -18.56
N LEU A 187 -3.34 11.08 -19.89
CA LEU A 187 -3.09 9.83 -20.63
C LEU A 187 -1.64 9.81 -21.13
N VAL A 188 -0.91 8.77 -20.75
CA VAL A 188 0.52 8.58 -21.09
C VAL A 188 0.73 7.45 -22.09
N GLY A 189 -0.10 6.41 -22.04
CA GLY A 189 0.04 5.24 -22.91
C GLY A 189 -1.28 4.52 -23.12
N LEU A 190 -1.39 3.86 -24.27
CA LEU A 190 -2.55 3.08 -24.67
C LEU A 190 -2.05 1.73 -25.22
N PHE A 191 -2.74 0.64 -24.90
CA PHE A 191 -2.28 -0.71 -25.21
C PHE A 191 -3.44 -1.60 -25.63
N GLY A 192 -3.18 -2.48 -26.61
CA GLY A 192 -4.09 -3.55 -27.03
C GLY A 192 -3.52 -4.92 -26.67
N TYR A 193 -4.41 -5.83 -26.26
CA TYR A 193 -4.08 -7.16 -25.75
C TYR A 193 -4.85 -8.22 -26.53
N PRO A 194 -4.18 -9.10 -27.30
CA PRO A 194 -4.78 -10.35 -27.78
C PRO A 194 -5.07 -11.29 -26.60
N LEU A 195 -6.29 -11.79 -26.47
CA LEU A 195 -6.75 -12.57 -25.30
C LEU A 195 -7.22 -14.00 -25.61
N SER A 196 -7.59 -14.29 -26.86
CA SER A 196 -7.95 -15.65 -27.29
C SER A 196 -6.92 -16.26 -28.22
N GLU A 197 -6.95 -17.58 -28.35
CA GLU A 197 -6.20 -18.27 -29.39
C GLU A 197 -6.54 -17.70 -30.78
N GLY A 198 -5.51 -17.52 -31.61
CA GLY A 198 -5.66 -16.92 -32.95
C GLY A 198 -5.97 -15.42 -32.97
N SER A 199 -6.20 -14.77 -31.82
CA SER A 199 -6.44 -13.32 -31.80
C SER A 199 -5.18 -12.52 -32.08
N HIS A 200 -5.35 -11.32 -32.62
CA HIS A 200 -4.25 -10.36 -32.80
C HIS A 200 -4.72 -8.92 -32.65
N VAL A 201 -3.76 -8.05 -32.40
CA VAL A 201 -3.89 -6.59 -32.48
C VAL A 201 -2.72 -6.11 -33.34
N ASN A 202 -3.00 -5.40 -34.43
CA ASN A 202 -2.01 -4.90 -35.40
C ASN A 202 -1.01 -5.99 -35.83
N ASN A 203 -1.53 -7.13 -36.29
CA ASN A 203 -0.77 -8.32 -36.71
C ASN A 203 0.11 -8.95 -35.62
N ASN A 204 -0.10 -8.64 -34.34
CA ASN A 204 0.69 -9.18 -33.23
C ASN A 204 -0.19 -9.97 -32.25
N GLN A 205 0.27 -11.15 -31.81
CA GLN A 205 -0.40 -11.96 -30.78
C GLN A 205 0.09 -11.65 -29.36
N GLU A 206 1.06 -10.75 -29.21
CA GLU A 206 1.43 -10.13 -27.94
C GLU A 206 0.80 -8.75 -27.77
N LYS A 207 0.96 -8.19 -26.57
CA LYS A 207 0.56 -6.81 -26.28
C LYS A 207 1.23 -5.83 -27.25
N VAL A 208 0.44 -4.89 -27.75
CA VAL A 208 0.91 -3.78 -28.60
C VAL A 208 0.64 -2.45 -27.92
N GLN A 209 1.62 -1.54 -27.94
CA GLN A 209 1.39 -0.13 -27.61
C GLN A 209 0.75 0.56 -28.81
N LEU A 210 -0.39 1.21 -28.59
CA LEU A 210 -1.15 1.91 -29.60
C LEU A 210 -0.74 3.39 -29.63
N ASN A 211 -0.53 3.91 -30.84
CA ASN A 211 -0.31 5.33 -31.05
C ASN A 211 -1.63 6.09 -30.93
N PHE A 212 -1.56 7.33 -30.47
CA PHE A 212 -2.72 8.22 -30.39
C PHE A 212 -2.29 9.68 -30.47
N LYS A 213 -3.23 10.54 -30.84
CA LYS A 213 -3.02 11.99 -30.99
C LYS A 213 -4.12 12.76 -30.28
N LYS A 214 -3.73 13.84 -29.59
CA LYS A 214 -4.67 14.79 -28.98
C LYS A 214 -5.43 15.54 -30.07
N GLN A 215 -6.74 15.68 -29.89
CA GLN A 215 -7.68 16.36 -30.77
C GLN A 215 -7.91 17.81 -30.30
N PRO A 216 -8.43 18.70 -31.16
CA PRO A 216 -8.71 20.09 -30.79
C PRO A 216 -9.67 20.26 -29.60
N ASP A 217 -10.58 19.31 -29.41
CA ASP A 217 -11.54 19.27 -28.30
C ASP A 217 -10.95 18.73 -26.98
N GLY A 218 -9.65 18.41 -26.96
CA GLY A 218 -8.95 17.86 -25.80
C GLY A 218 -8.99 16.33 -25.70
N SER A 219 -9.85 15.65 -26.46
CA SER A 219 -9.90 14.19 -26.51
C SER A 219 -8.69 13.59 -27.23
N PHE A 220 -8.54 12.28 -27.17
CA PHE A 220 -7.50 11.55 -27.89
C PHE A 220 -8.10 10.58 -28.90
N LEU A 221 -7.49 10.49 -30.08
CA LEU A 221 -7.83 9.53 -31.11
C LEU A 221 -6.63 8.61 -31.35
N ALA A 222 -6.83 7.31 -31.21
CA ALA A 222 -5.83 6.32 -31.58
C ALA A 222 -5.76 6.15 -33.10
N ASP A 223 -4.60 5.73 -33.60
CA ASP A 223 -4.49 5.21 -34.96
C ASP A 223 -5.43 4.01 -35.13
N GLU A 224 -5.93 3.76 -36.34
CA GLU A 224 -6.82 2.64 -36.62
C GLU A 224 -6.16 1.29 -36.26
N VAL A 225 -6.90 0.47 -35.51
CA VAL A 225 -6.43 -0.83 -35.02
C VAL A 225 -7.01 -1.95 -35.88
N ALA A 226 -6.16 -2.75 -36.49
CA ALA A 226 -6.57 -3.98 -37.17
C ALA A 226 -6.53 -5.16 -36.18
N ALA A 227 -7.66 -5.80 -35.91
CA ALA A 227 -7.75 -6.89 -34.94
C ALA A 227 -8.70 -8.01 -35.39
N LEU A 228 -8.54 -9.18 -34.79
CA LEU A 228 -9.47 -10.31 -34.94
C LEU A 228 -9.47 -11.13 -33.64
N GLY A 229 -10.60 -11.75 -33.31
CA GLY A 229 -10.75 -12.58 -32.11
C GLY A 229 -11.06 -11.76 -30.86
N THR A 230 -10.85 -12.34 -29.68
CA THR A 230 -11.11 -11.63 -28.41
C THR A 230 -9.89 -10.83 -28.00
N ILE A 231 -10.07 -9.54 -27.77
CA ILE A 231 -9.04 -8.59 -27.36
C ILE A 231 -9.45 -7.83 -26.09
N GLY A 232 -8.47 -7.18 -25.46
CA GLY A 232 -8.67 -6.20 -24.39
C GLY A 232 -7.88 -4.92 -24.66
N LEU A 233 -8.25 -3.85 -23.97
CA LEU A 233 -7.50 -2.59 -23.97
C LEU A 233 -6.97 -2.26 -22.58
N GLY A 234 -5.90 -1.48 -22.51
CA GLY A 234 -5.39 -0.91 -21.28
C GLY A 234 -4.76 0.45 -21.50
N PHE A 235 -4.62 1.23 -20.44
CA PHE A 235 -4.06 2.58 -20.50
C PHE A 235 -3.09 2.81 -19.35
N ASN A 236 -2.11 3.69 -19.57
CA ASN A 236 -1.28 4.26 -18.52
C ASN A 236 -1.72 5.72 -18.36
N GLY A 237 -2.18 6.08 -17.17
CA GLY A 237 -2.64 7.43 -16.87
C GLY A 237 -2.60 7.72 -15.38
N PHE A 238 -2.64 9.00 -15.05
CA PHE A 238 -2.60 9.51 -13.68
C PHE A 238 -3.38 10.82 -13.61
N ASP A 239 -3.75 11.19 -12.40
CA ASP A 239 -4.40 12.46 -12.09
C ASP A 239 -3.42 13.44 -11.41
N ARG A 240 -3.73 14.74 -11.44
CA ARG A 240 -2.92 15.78 -10.80
C ARG A 240 -3.76 16.99 -10.39
N GLN A 241 -3.95 17.14 -9.08
CA GLN A 241 -4.56 18.32 -8.46
C GLN A 241 -3.71 19.58 -8.67
N ASP A 242 -4.37 20.73 -8.85
CA ASP A 242 -3.77 22.03 -9.19
C ASP A 242 -2.58 22.44 -8.30
N LEU A 243 -2.70 22.23 -6.98
CA LEU A 243 -1.72 22.67 -5.99
C LEU A 243 -0.66 21.60 -5.65
N ALA A 244 -0.67 20.45 -6.34
CA ALA A 244 0.22 19.34 -6.09
C ALA A 244 0.90 18.84 -7.37
N ALA A 245 2.23 18.80 -7.38
CA ALA A 245 2.98 18.18 -8.49
C ALA A 245 2.94 16.63 -8.50
N ASN A 246 2.27 16.02 -7.52
CA ASN A 246 2.20 14.57 -7.36
C ASN A 246 1.40 13.94 -8.52
N LYS A 247 1.78 12.72 -8.92
CA LYS A 247 0.98 11.91 -9.84
C LYS A 247 0.07 11.02 -9.01
N ASN A 248 -1.18 11.42 -8.90
CA ASN A 248 -2.19 10.75 -8.09
C ASN A 248 -3.01 9.76 -8.94
N GLY A 249 -3.79 8.91 -8.29
CA GLY A 249 -4.64 7.93 -8.95
C GLY A 249 -5.84 8.59 -9.63
N VAL A 250 -6.27 8.02 -10.76
CA VAL A 250 -7.57 8.37 -11.37
C VAL A 250 -8.69 7.83 -10.49
N PHE A 251 -9.86 8.46 -10.50
CA PHE A 251 -10.99 8.05 -9.65
C PHE A 251 -11.87 6.99 -10.31
N SER A 252 -12.16 7.11 -11.60
CA SER A 252 -13.01 6.15 -12.32
C SER A 252 -12.60 5.97 -13.77
N VAL A 253 -12.91 4.79 -14.31
CA VAL A 253 -12.67 4.45 -15.72
C VAL A 253 -13.89 3.74 -16.28
N ARG A 254 -14.34 4.19 -17.46
CA ARG A 254 -15.42 3.56 -18.23
C ARG A 254 -14.95 3.22 -19.64
N GLN A 255 -15.15 1.98 -20.06
CA GLN A 255 -14.95 1.53 -21.43
C GLN A 255 -16.30 1.26 -22.09
N SER A 256 -16.53 1.82 -23.27
CA SER A 256 -17.72 1.58 -24.08
C SER A 256 -17.36 1.12 -25.49
N VAL A 257 -18.17 0.23 -26.08
CA VAL A 257 -18.02 -0.24 -27.46
C VAL A 257 -19.32 0.02 -28.19
N ASN A 258 -19.27 0.82 -29.26
CA ASN A 258 -20.44 1.25 -30.03
C ASN A 258 -21.57 1.80 -29.13
N GLY A 259 -21.20 2.57 -28.10
CA GLY A 259 -22.11 3.18 -27.12
C GLY A 259 -22.54 2.29 -25.95
N LYS A 260 -22.29 0.97 -25.98
CA LYS A 260 -22.59 0.06 -24.86
C LYS A 260 -21.42 0.02 -23.88
N VAL A 261 -21.68 0.19 -22.58
CA VAL A 261 -20.65 0.04 -21.54
C VAL A 261 -20.22 -1.42 -21.41
N TYR A 262 -18.91 -1.66 -21.53
CA TYR A 262 -18.27 -2.97 -21.42
C TYR A 262 -17.63 -3.17 -20.06
N SER A 263 -17.04 -2.13 -19.50
CA SER A 263 -16.52 -2.12 -18.14
C SER A 263 -16.62 -0.74 -17.54
N GLU A 264 -16.90 -0.70 -16.25
CA GLU A 264 -16.83 0.51 -15.44
C GLU A 264 -16.38 0.15 -14.03
N TYR A 265 -15.44 0.92 -13.50
CA TYR A 265 -15.01 0.83 -12.11
C TYR A 265 -14.71 2.22 -11.55
N ASN A 266 -14.82 2.34 -10.22
CA ASN A 266 -14.48 3.55 -9.49
C ASN A 266 -13.78 3.22 -8.16
N PHE A 267 -13.20 4.23 -7.54
CA PHE A 267 -12.56 4.14 -6.24
C PHE A 267 -13.38 4.87 -5.17
N GLU A 268 -14.65 4.51 -5.00
CA GLU A 268 -15.44 4.96 -3.84
C GLU A 268 -15.09 4.20 -2.56
N SER A 269 -14.87 2.89 -2.67
CA SER A 269 -14.54 1.99 -1.55
C SER A 269 -13.91 0.70 -2.07
N PHE A 270 -13.18 -0.01 -1.20
CA PHE A 270 -12.68 -1.37 -1.46
C PHE A 270 -12.50 -2.13 -0.14
N SER A 271 -12.26 -3.44 -0.19
CA SER A 271 -11.88 -4.21 1.00
C SER A 271 -10.37 -4.43 1.10
N PHE A 272 -9.80 -4.33 2.30
CA PHE A 272 -8.38 -4.64 2.51
C PHE A 272 -8.02 -6.07 2.06
N GLY A 273 -8.96 -7.02 2.22
CA GLY A 273 -8.75 -8.43 1.85
C GLY A 273 -8.58 -8.68 0.36
N GLU A 274 -9.16 -7.82 -0.49
CA GLU A 274 -9.05 -7.94 -1.95
C GLU A 274 -7.95 -7.06 -2.55
N SER A 275 -7.39 -6.13 -1.78
CA SER A 275 -6.53 -5.05 -2.28
C SER A 275 -5.32 -5.54 -3.09
N ARG A 276 -4.80 -6.76 -2.79
CA ARG A 276 -3.68 -7.35 -3.54
C ARG A 276 -4.04 -7.75 -4.98
N TYR A 277 -5.32 -7.95 -5.28
CA TYR A 277 -5.79 -8.17 -6.66
C TYR A 277 -5.58 -6.96 -7.57
N ILE A 278 -5.12 -5.81 -7.05
CA ILE A 278 -4.55 -4.74 -7.87
C ILE A 278 -3.53 -5.25 -8.91
N ASN A 279 -2.76 -6.29 -8.59
CA ASN A 279 -1.79 -6.89 -9.52
C ASN A 279 -2.47 -7.58 -10.73
N THR A 280 -3.78 -7.82 -10.67
CA THR A 280 -4.60 -8.32 -11.79
C THR A 280 -5.34 -7.19 -12.52
N LEU A 281 -5.52 -6.02 -11.87
CA LEU A 281 -6.05 -4.81 -12.51
C LEU A 281 -5.01 -4.18 -13.44
N ILE A 282 -3.72 -4.29 -13.09
CA ILE A 282 -2.62 -3.79 -13.93
C ILE A 282 -1.99 -4.89 -14.78
N ASP A 283 -1.28 -4.49 -15.83
CA ASP A 283 -0.26 -5.32 -16.47
C ASP A 283 0.97 -5.43 -15.54
N TYR A 284 0.94 -6.41 -14.65
CA TYR A 284 1.98 -6.62 -13.64
C TYR A 284 3.36 -6.91 -14.26
N ALA A 285 3.42 -7.70 -15.34
CA ALA A 285 4.69 -8.01 -15.99
C ALA A 285 5.34 -6.75 -16.58
N HIS A 286 4.54 -5.86 -17.18
CA HIS A 286 5.01 -4.56 -17.63
C HIS A 286 5.46 -3.67 -16.48
N TYR A 287 4.71 -3.62 -15.37
CA TYR A 287 5.12 -2.89 -14.16
C TYR A 287 6.44 -3.43 -13.58
N ALA A 288 6.62 -4.73 -13.52
CA ALA A 288 7.82 -5.36 -12.98
C ALA A 288 9.08 -5.05 -13.82
N LYS A 289 8.93 -4.92 -15.14
CA LYS A 289 10.02 -4.58 -16.08
C LYS A 289 10.29 -3.08 -16.17
N LEU A 290 9.24 -2.26 -16.33
CA LEU A 290 9.37 -0.85 -16.73
C LEU A 290 8.91 0.15 -15.67
N ARG A 291 8.38 -0.32 -14.53
CA ARG A 291 7.81 0.54 -13.46
C ARG A 291 6.67 1.46 -13.94
N GLN A 292 6.00 1.08 -15.02
CA GLN A 292 4.83 1.76 -15.56
C GLN A 292 3.57 0.94 -15.24
N ARG A 293 2.51 1.59 -14.76
CA ARG A 293 1.24 0.92 -14.42
C ARG A 293 0.25 1.08 -15.57
N VAL A 294 0.12 0.03 -16.38
CA VAL A 294 -0.95 -0.04 -17.38
C VAL A 294 -2.17 -0.68 -16.72
N GLN A 295 -3.22 0.11 -16.52
CA GLN A 295 -4.51 -0.34 -16.02
C GLN A 295 -5.29 -1.01 -17.15
N LYS A 296 -5.79 -2.22 -16.91
CA LYS A 296 -6.61 -2.96 -17.87
C LYS A 296 -8.03 -2.44 -17.82
N CYS A 297 -8.64 -2.26 -18.99
CA CYS A 297 -10.07 -1.98 -19.12
C CYS A 297 -10.91 -3.27 -19.12
N PHE A 298 -10.29 -4.43 -18.90
CA PHE A 298 -10.94 -5.73 -18.84
C PHE A 298 -10.53 -6.48 -17.58
N LYS A 299 -11.41 -7.35 -17.11
CA LYS A 299 -11.23 -8.15 -15.90
C LYS A 299 -10.66 -9.53 -16.25
N GLU A 300 -9.57 -9.89 -15.58
CA GLU A 300 -9.05 -11.26 -15.62
C GLU A 300 -9.89 -12.20 -14.77
N LYS A 301 -9.90 -13.50 -15.11
CA LYS A 301 -10.62 -14.53 -14.33
C LYS A 301 -10.17 -14.58 -12.86
N SER A 302 -8.90 -14.26 -12.59
CA SER A 302 -8.30 -14.26 -11.26
C SER A 302 -8.46 -12.92 -10.52
N ASN A 303 -9.15 -11.94 -11.11
CA ASN A 303 -9.41 -10.65 -10.48
C ASN A 303 -10.69 -10.73 -9.64
N PHE A 304 -10.57 -10.55 -8.32
CA PHE A 304 -11.70 -10.56 -7.39
C PHE A 304 -11.96 -9.19 -6.74
N LEU A 305 -11.59 -8.10 -7.41
CA LEU A 305 -11.89 -6.75 -6.92
C LEU A 305 -13.38 -6.43 -7.01
N SER A 306 -13.91 -5.81 -5.97
CA SER A 306 -15.30 -5.34 -5.86
C SER A 306 -15.56 -3.94 -6.44
N ILE A 307 -14.54 -3.30 -7.03
CA ILE A 307 -14.59 -1.93 -7.56
C ILE A 307 -15.41 -1.75 -8.85
N TYR A 308 -15.78 -2.84 -9.51
CA TYR A 308 -16.47 -2.79 -10.79
C TYR A 308 -17.97 -2.57 -10.60
N SER A 309 -18.49 -1.47 -11.13
CA SER A 309 -19.93 -1.14 -11.11
C SER A 309 -20.69 -1.75 -12.29
N THR A 310 -20.01 -1.96 -13.44
CA THR A 310 -20.60 -2.58 -14.63
C THR A 310 -19.57 -3.46 -15.33
N LEU A 311 -19.97 -4.66 -15.73
CA LEU A 311 -19.16 -5.57 -16.54
C LEU A 311 -20.05 -6.28 -17.56
N TYR A 312 -19.70 -6.13 -18.84
CA TYR A 312 -20.22 -6.93 -19.93
C TYR A 312 -19.04 -7.65 -20.59
N ASN A 313 -19.14 -8.99 -20.68
CA ASN A 313 -18.07 -9.85 -21.19
C ASN A 313 -16.70 -9.60 -20.51
N ASP A 314 -16.69 -9.29 -19.21
CA ASP A 314 -15.51 -8.89 -18.45
C ASP A 314 -14.73 -7.70 -19.06
N GLY A 315 -15.35 -6.81 -19.84
CA GLY A 315 -14.66 -5.74 -20.57
C GLY A 315 -13.87 -6.21 -21.80
N LYS A 316 -13.93 -7.50 -22.15
CA LYS A 316 -13.26 -8.08 -23.31
C LYS A 316 -14.11 -7.84 -24.56
N ILE A 317 -13.46 -7.56 -25.68
CA ILE A 317 -14.12 -7.22 -26.95
C ILE A 317 -13.87 -8.34 -27.96
N THR A 318 -14.94 -8.92 -28.50
CA THR A 318 -14.84 -9.91 -29.58
C THR A 318 -14.96 -9.21 -30.93
N ILE A 319 -13.86 -9.17 -31.68
CA ILE A 319 -13.74 -8.55 -32.99
C ILE A 319 -13.97 -9.60 -34.08
N LYS A 320 -14.90 -9.33 -34.99
CA LYS A 320 -15.25 -10.19 -36.12
C LYS A 320 -14.78 -9.56 -37.42
N GLU A 321 -14.33 -10.40 -38.34
CA GLU A 321 -13.90 -9.99 -39.68
C GLU A 321 -14.98 -9.18 -40.41
N GLY A 322 -14.56 -8.10 -41.07
CA GLY A 322 -15.43 -7.21 -41.85
C GLY A 322 -16.28 -6.23 -41.03
N LEU A 323 -16.20 -6.26 -39.69
CA LEU A 323 -16.93 -5.33 -38.82
C LEU A 323 -16.02 -4.23 -38.26
N SER A 324 -16.59 -3.04 -38.07
CA SER A 324 -15.93 -1.91 -37.42
C SER A 324 -16.48 -1.66 -36.02
N TYR A 325 -15.61 -1.23 -35.12
CA TYR A 325 -15.93 -0.97 -33.72
C TYR A 325 -15.35 0.37 -33.31
N LYS A 326 -16.15 1.18 -32.64
CA LYS A 326 -15.70 2.40 -31.96
C LYS A 326 -15.61 2.12 -30.47
N VAL A 327 -14.41 2.01 -29.94
CA VAL A 327 -14.18 1.86 -28.50
C VAL A 327 -13.87 3.22 -27.90
N GLU A 328 -14.53 3.57 -26.80
CA GLU A 328 -14.28 4.80 -26.05
C GLU A 328 -13.83 4.45 -24.63
N ILE A 329 -12.72 5.02 -24.18
CA ILE A 329 -12.25 4.94 -22.79
C ILE A 329 -12.37 6.34 -22.19
N LEU A 330 -13.13 6.46 -21.11
CA LEU A 330 -13.30 7.69 -20.35
C LEU A 330 -12.61 7.53 -18.99
N ILE A 331 -11.59 8.35 -18.74
CA ILE A 331 -10.82 8.40 -17.51
C ILE A 331 -11.25 9.66 -16.76
N SER A 332 -11.69 9.54 -15.51
CA SER A 332 -12.16 10.69 -14.71
C SER A 332 -11.42 10.78 -13.38
N ASP A 333 -11.20 12.01 -12.93
CA ASP A 333 -10.79 12.30 -11.55
C ASP A 333 -12.02 12.36 -10.63
N PHE A 334 -11.79 12.73 -9.36
CA PHE A 334 -12.87 12.86 -8.39
C PHE A 334 -13.75 14.10 -8.62
N LYS A 335 -13.20 15.22 -9.11
CA LYS A 335 -13.94 16.46 -9.35
C LYS A 335 -14.79 16.44 -10.63
N GLY A 336 -14.63 15.41 -11.47
CA GLY A 336 -15.40 15.18 -12.68
C GLY A 336 -14.71 15.65 -13.96
N ASN A 337 -13.44 16.06 -13.89
CA ASN A 337 -12.60 16.33 -15.06
C ASN A 337 -12.33 15.02 -15.80
N LYS A 338 -12.21 15.09 -17.14
CA LYS A 338 -12.36 13.91 -18.00
C LYS A 338 -11.38 13.90 -19.16
N THR A 339 -10.67 12.79 -19.29
CA THR A 339 -9.92 12.46 -20.50
C THR A 339 -10.61 11.34 -21.26
N LYS A 340 -11.03 11.64 -22.50
CA LYS A 340 -11.66 10.69 -23.42
C LYS A 340 -10.65 10.21 -24.47
N VAL A 341 -10.62 8.91 -24.71
CA VAL A 341 -9.84 8.27 -25.79
C VAL A 341 -10.77 7.47 -26.68
N VAL A 342 -10.66 7.66 -27.99
CA VAL A 342 -11.38 6.88 -29.00
C VAL A 342 -10.40 5.96 -29.72
N VAL A 343 -10.74 4.67 -29.80
CA VAL A 343 -9.96 3.64 -30.49
C VAL A 343 -10.84 3.04 -31.60
N PRO A 344 -10.64 3.46 -32.86
CA PRO A 344 -11.28 2.80 -33.99
C PRO A 344 -10.63 1.44 -34.23
N ILE A 345 -11.43 0.38 -34.31
CA ILE A 345 -10.97 -0.99 -34.53
C ILE A 345 -11.70 -1.57 -35.74
N GLU A 346 -10.95 -2.15 -36.66
CA GLU A 346 -11.47 -2.88 -37.81
C GLU A 346 -11.13 -4.37 -37.69
N GLY A 347 -12.14 -5.19 -37.95
CA GLY A 347 -12.04 -6.64 -38.01
C GLY A 347 -11.33 -7.11 -39.27
N LYS A 348 -10.04 -7.40 -39.17
CA LYS A 348 -9.19 -7.81 -40.30
C LYS A 348 -8.38 -9.03 -39.94
N LYS A 349 -8.24 -9.98 -40.85
CA LYS A 349 -7.25 -11.06 -40.73
C LYS A 349 -5.84 -10.49 -40.72
N PRO A 350 -4.88 -11.15 -40.05
CA PRO A 350 -3.54 -10.62 -39.94
C PRO A 350 -2.78 -10.79 -41.26
N ILE A 351 -2.03 -9.77 -41.66
CA ILE A 351 -1.06 -9.87 -42.77
C ILE A 351 0.33 -9.90 -42.13
N GLY A 352 0.99 -11.06 -42.17
CA GLY A 352 2.30 -11.26 -41.51
C GLY A 352 2.18 -11.30 -39.99
N LEU A 353 1.46 -12.30 -39.47
CA LEU A 353 1.24 -12.49 -38.04
C LEU A 353 2.56 -12.68 -37.28
N ARG A 354 2.79 -11.86 -36.26
CA ARG A 354 3.85 -12.06 -35.28
C ARG A 354 3.30 -12.93 -34.15
N PRO A 355 3.72 -14.21 -34.08
CA PRO A 355 3.20 -15.12 -33.08
C PRO A 355 3.66 -14.71 -31.69
N LYS A 356 2.88 -15.10 -30.68
CA LYS A 356 3.24 -14.91 -29.29
C LYS A 356 4.46 -15.78 -28.97
N ASN A 357 5.45 -15.23 -28.27
CA ASN A 357 6.54 -16.03 -27.76
C ASN A 357 6.02 -16.90 -26.61
N ASN A 358 6.04 -18.21 -26.81
CA ASN A 358 5.71 -19.15 -25.76
C ASN A 358 6.97 -19.41 -24.96
N ASP A 359 7.26 -18.55 -23.98
CA ASP A 359 8.31 -18.80 -23.01
C ASP A 359 7.97 -20.10 -22.27
N THR A 360 8.63 -21.20 -22.66
CA THR A 360 8.53 -22.50 -22.01
C THR A 360 9.77 -22.75 -21.15
N THR A 361 9.57 -23.50 -20.09
CA THR A 361 10.62 -23.99 -19.20
C THR A 361 10.33 -25.46 -18.90
N ASP A 362 11.26 -26.13 -18.22
CA ASP A 362 11.11 -27.56 -17.88
C ASP A 362 9.94 -27.86 -16.93
N SER A 363 9.42 -26.84 -16.25
CA SER A 363 8.42 -26.99 -15.19
C SER A 363 7.18 -26.15 -15.47
N TYR A 364 6.00 -26.76 -15.34
CA TYR A 364 4.72 -26.06 -15.46
C TYR A 364 4.01 -25.98 -14.10
N LEU A 365 3.64 -24.76 -13.68
CA LEU A 365 2.97 -24.51 -12.41
C LEU A 365 1.46 -24.33 -12.62
N LEU A 366 0.65 -25.09 -11.87
CA LEU A 366 -0.80 -24.95 -11.85
C LEU A 366 -1.24 -24.04 -10.70
N ALA A 367 -1.70 -22.82 -11.00
CA ALA A 367 -2.02 -21.82 -9.97
C ALA A 367 -3.08 -22.29 -8.96
N ALA A 368 -4.10 -23.02 -9.42
CA ALA A 368 -5.20 -23.49 -8.58
C ALA A 368 -4.84 -24.71 -7.70
N LYS A 369 -3.64 -25.29 -7.85
CA LYS A 369 -3.20 -26.48 -7.11
C LYS A 369 -1.94 -26.17 -6.28
N PRO A 370 -1.67 -26.92 -5.21
CA PRO A 370 -0.34 -26.90 -4.59
C PRO A 370 0.71 -27.45 -5.56
N ASN A 371 1.90 -26.85 -5.59
CA ASN A 371 3.03 -27.29 -6.41
C ASN A 371 4.28 -27.43 -5.53
N ASN A 372 5.04 -28.52 -5.70
CA ASN A 372 6.28 -28.78 -4.97
C ASN A 372 7.39 -29.06 -5.98
N PHE A 373 8.55 -28.46 -5.79
CA PHE A 373 9.73 -28.72 -6.59
C PHE A 373 10.94 -28.94 -5.70
N ASP A 374 11.76 -29.94 -6.05
CA ASP A 374 13.02 -30.25 -5.40
C ASP A 374 14.17 -29.72 -6.28
N LEU A 375 14.95 -28.79 -5.74
CA LEU A 375 16.07 -28.14 -6.44
C LEU A 375 17.42 -28.65 -5.89
N GLY A 376 17.43 -29.81 -5.23
CA GLY A 376 18.61 -30.42 -4.63
C GLY A 376 18.93 -29.82 -3.27
N THR A 377 19.55 -28.64 -3.23
CA THR A 377 19.93 -27.98 -1.96
C THR A 377 18.77 -27.30 -1.25
N ALA A 378 17.66 -27.06 -1.98
CA ALA A 378 16.43 -26.52 -1.42
C ALA A 378 15.19 -27.13 -2.07
N LYS A 379 14.10 -27.13 -1.32
CA LYS A 379 12.75 -27.47 -1.77
C LYS A 379 11.89 -26.22 -1.76
N VAL A 380 11.11 -26.02 -2.82
CA VAL A 380 10.15 -24.92 -2.91
C VAL A 380 8.73 -25.45 -2.96
N TYR A 381 7.88 -24.91 -2.09
CA TYR A 381 6.47 -25.22 -2.01
C TYR A 381 5.62 -23.98 -2.29
N PHE A 382 4.75 -24.09 -3.28
CA PHE A 382 3.74 -23.11 -3.62
C PHE A 382 2.36 -23.65 -3.20
N PRO A 383 1.73 -23.12 -2.14
CA PRO A 383 0.31 -23.38 -1.86
C PRO A 383 -0.57 -23.03 -3.06
N ALA A 384 -1.78 -23.59 -3.12
CA ALA A 384 -2.77 -23.18 -4.12
C ALA A 384 -3.04 -21.67 -4.03
N ASN A 385 -3.23 -21.05 -5.19
CA ASN A 385 -3.43 -19.62 -5.39
C ASN A 385 -2.25 -18.75 -4.93
N THR A 386 -1.03 -19.28 -5.00
CA THR A 386 0.19 -18.47 -4.81
C THR A 386 0.37 -17.47 -5.94
N PHE A 387 0.08 -17.88 -7.18
CA PHE A 387 0.08 -17.04 -8.37
C PHE A 387 -1.34 -16.83 -8.89
N TYR A 388 -1.54 -15.78 -9.69
CA TYR A 388 -2.84 -15.44 -10.28
C TYR A 388 -3.24 -16.36 -11.43
N ASN A 389 -2.26 -16.82 -12.23
CA ASN A 389 -2.47 -17.62 -13.43
C ASN A 389 -1.42 -18.75 -13.48
N SER A 390 -1.74 -19.86 -14.16
CA SER A 390 -0.78 -20.95 -14.43
C SER A 390 0.22 -20.54 -15.51
N PHE A 391 1.47 -21.00 -15.40
CA PHE A 391 2.55 -20.63 -16.33
C PHE A 391 3.73 -21.60 -16.22
N TYR A 392 4.62 -21.57 -17.21
CA TYR A 392 5.93 -22.24 -17.16
C TYR A 392 6.85 -21.50 -16.20
N ILE A 393 7.22 -22.16 -15.10
CA ILE A 393 8.04 -21.58 -14.05
C ILE A 393 9.51 -21.87 -14.32
N ASP A 394 10.32 -20.82 -14.31
CA ASP A 394 11.79 -20.90 -14.47
C ASP A 394 12.41 -21.22 -13.11
N LEU A 395 12.96 -22.42 -12.95
CA LEU A 395 13.61 -22.90 -11.74
C LEU A 395 15.01 -23.36 -12.07
N GLU A 396 16.02 -22.74 -11.46
CA GLU A 396 17.41 -23.11 -11.69
C GLU A 396 18.07 -23.55 -10.39
N LYS A 397 18.84 -24.64 -10.50
CA LYS A 397 19.70 -25.18 -9.44
C LYS A 397 21.13 -24.74 -9.67
N GLY A 398 21.71 -24.01 -8.71
CA GLY A 398 23.14 -23.75 -8.61
C GLY A 398 23.82 -24.69 -7.61
N GLN A 399 25.12 -24.49 -7.37
CA GLN A 399 25.87 -25.24 -6.35
C GLN A 399 25.38 -24.90 -4.93
N ASP A 400 25.28 -23.61 -4.61
CA ASP A 400 24.81 -23.12 -3.30
C ASP A 400 23.59 -22.20 -3.41
N THR A 401 23.11 -21.95 -4.62
CA THR A 401 21.99 -21.04 -4.90
C THR A 401 20.83 -21.75 -5.57
N VAL A 402 19.63 -21.26 -5.36
CA VAL A 402 18.44 -21.66 -6.13
C VAL A 402 17.72 -20.42 -6.65
N LYS A 403 17.34 -20.44 -7.93
CA LYS A 403 16.58 -19.35 -8.55
C LYS A 403 15.12 -19.77 -8.68
N ILE A 404 14.23 -18.94 -8.15
CA ILE A 404 12.79 -19.13 -8.14
C ILE A 404 12.14 -18.07 -9.03
N HIS A 405 12.17 -18.29 -10.34
CA HIS A 405 11.63 -17.41 -11.39
C HIS A 405 12.08 -15.94 -11.29
N ASN A 406 11.68 -15.14 -12.27
CA ASN A 406 11.95 -13.71 -12.28
C ASN A 406 10.79 -12.91 -11.66
N LYS A 407 11.03 -11.61 -11.41
CA LYS A 407 10.05 -10.70 -10.75
C LYS A 407 8.78 -10.38 -11.56
N THR A 408 8.63 -10.91 -12.78
CA THR A 408 7.53 -10.56 -13.69
C THR A 408 6.25 -11.36 -13.43
N ALA A 409 6.31 -12.45 -12.66
CA ALA A 409 5.13 -13.14 -12.17
C ALA A 409 4.64 -12.53 -10.85
N GLY A 410 3.36 -12.15 -10.81
CA GLY A 410 2.73 -11.59 -9.61
C GLY A 410 2.46 -12.66 -8.55
N VAL A 411 3.03 -12.47 -7.35
CA VAL A 411 2.85 -13.39 -6.22
C VAL A 411 1.78 -12.87 -5.25
N HIS A 412 0.69 -13.63 -5.13
CA HIS A 412 -0.45 -13.33 -4.28
C HIS A 412 -0.26 -13.83 -2.84
N ARG A 413 0.11 -15.10 -2.66
CA ARG A 413 0.37 -15.73 -1.34
C ARG A 413 1.85 -16.01 -1.14
N ASN A 414 2.27 -16.16 0.11
CA ASN A 414 3.65 -16.58 0.37
C ASN A 414 3.88 -18.00 -0.18
N PHE A 415 4.99 -18.20 -0.85
CA PHE A 415 5.56 -19.53 -1.03
C PHE A 415 6.56 -19.82 0.09
N THR A 416 6.93 -21.09 0.23
CA THR A 416 7.88 -21.56 1.23
C THR A 416 9.11 -22.12 0.55
N LEU A 417 10.29 -21.68 0.98
CA LEU A 417 11.57 -22.20 0.53
C LEU A 417 12.26 -22.85 1.73
N THR A 418 12.71 -24.09 1.58
CA THR A 418 13.36 -24.87 2.64
C THR A 418 14.70 -25.38 2.16
N PHE A 419 15.78 -24.97 2.82
CA PHE A 419 17.13 -25.46 2.57
C PHE A 419 17.49 -26.57 3.55
N ASP A 420 18.23 -27.56 3.06
CA ASP A 420 18.95 -28.51 3.91
C ASP A 420 20.33 -27.93 4.24
N VAL A 421 20.58 -27.75 5.54
CA VAL A 421 21.83 -27.19 6.09
C VAL A 421 22.61 -28.24 6.90
N SER A 422 22.31 -29.53 6.73
CA SER A 422 23.00 -30.65 7.39
C SER A 422 24.51 -30.63 7.18
N LYS A 423 24.98 -30.13 6.04
CA LYS A 423 26.41 -29.98 5.71
C LYS A 423 27.17 -29.01 6.63
N TYR A 424 26.47 -28.11 7.33
CA TYR A 424 27.09 -27.14 8.24
C TYR A 424 27.10 -27.64 9.68
N PRO A 425 28.15 -27.39 10.48
CA PRO A 425 28.19 -27.71 11.91
C PRO A 425 27.07 -27.02 12.71
N GLU A 426 26.52 -27.68 13.72
CA GLU A 426 25.37 -27.16 14.49
C GLU A 426 25.66 -25.82 15.19
N ASN A 427 26.88 -25.65 15.72
CA ASN A 427 27.34 -24.42 16.36
C ASN A 427 27.40 -23.22 15.40
N GLU A 428 27.56 -23.45 14.10
CA GLU A 428 27.59 -22.38 13.10
C GLU A 428 26.20 -21.99 12.60
N ARG A 429 25.24 -22.92 12.63
CA ARG A 429 23.89 -22.73 12.09
C ARG A 429 23.13 -21.59 12.76
N GLN A 430 23.42 -21.27 14.02
CA GLN A 430 22.77 -20.17 14.74
C GLN A 430 22.97 -18.82 14.02
N GLN A 431 24.20 -18.58 13.54
CA GLN A 431 24.61 -17.37 12.83
C GLN A 431 24.29 -17.39 11.32
N MET A 432 23.65 -18.45 10.83
CA MET A 432 23.33 -18.62 9.40
C MET A 432 21.86 -18.34 9.11
N PHE A 433 21.55 -17.88 7.91
CA PHE A 433 20.19 -17.53 7.50
C PHE A 433 20.00 -17.69 5.98
N ILE A 434 18.75 -17.72 5.52
CA ILE A 434 18.42 -17.67 4.09
C ILE A 434 18.52 -16.21 3.63
N ALA A 435 19.33 -15.96 2.60
CA ALA A 435 19.46 -14.66 1.97
C ALA A 435 18.86 -14.69 0.56
N ARG A 436 18.19 -13.60 0.17
CA ARG A 436 17.87 -13.33 -1.23
C ARG A 436 18.98 -12.49 -1.83
N ILE A 437 19.43 -12.82 -3.03
CA ILE A 437 20.39 -12.02 -3.79
C ILE A 437 19.59 -11.01 -4.61
N ASP A 438 19.87 -9.71 -4.44
CA ASP A 438 19.24 -8.66 -5.23
C ASP A 438 19.91 -8.45 -6.61
N ASP A 439 19.38 -7.52 -7.39
CA ASP A 439 19.86 -7.25 -8.75
C ASP A 439 21.32 -6.72 -8.77
N ASP A 440 21.84 -6.20 -7.65
CA ASP A 440 23.22 -5.73 -7.47
C ASP A 440 24.15 -6.81 -6.89
N GLY A 441 23.65 -8.03 -6.67
CA GLY A 441 24.40 -9.13 -6.05
C GLY A 441 24.50 -9.05 -4.52
N LYS A 442 23.81 -8.10 -3.87
CA LYS A 442 23.85 -7.95 -2.40
C LYS A 442 22.90 -8.95 -1.74
N LEU A 443 23.34 -9.45 -0.58
CA LEU A 443 22.56 -10.34 0.25
C LEU A 443 21.52 -9.55 1.04
N GLN A 444 20.27 -9.98 0.93
CA GLN A 444 19.14 -9.42 1.65
C GLN A 444 18.63 -10.48 2.62
N TYR A 445 18.62 -10.15 3.91
CA TYR A 445 18.07 -11.02 4.94
C TYR A 445 16.63 -11.45 4.60
N SER A 446 16.40 -12.76 4.61
CA SER A 446 15.06 -13.32 4.61
C SER A 446 14.79 -13.95 5.95
N ARG A 447 13.63 -13.64 6.54
CA ARG A 447 13.24 -14.21 7.83
C ARG A 447 13.35 -15.73 7.78
N THR A 448 14.22 -16.27 8.63
CA THR A 448 14.61 -17.67 8.60
C THR A 448 14.11 -18.39 9.84
N PHE A 449 13.25 -19.38 9.64
CA PHE A 449 12.82 -20.32 10.67
C PHE A 449 13.80 -21.49 10.66
N ARG A 450 14.47 -21.73 11.80
CA ARG A 450 15.48 -22.76 11.95
C ARG A 450 14.89 -23.95 12.72
N ARG A 451 15.02 -25.16 12.18
CA ARG A 451 14.62 -26.41 12.84
C ARG A 451 15.63 -27.50 12.50
N ASN A 452 16.43 -27.92 13.47
CA ASN A 452 17.46 -28.97 13.32
C ASN A 452 18.40 -28.68 12.13
N SER A 453 18.32 -29.48 11.07
CA SER A 453 19.10 -29.35 9.84
C SER A 453 18.36 -28.62 8.70
N THR A 454 17.24 -27.96 8.99
CA THR A 454 16.43 -27.29 7.96
C THR A 454 16.22 -25.82 8.28
N PHE A 455 16.46 -24.99 7.27
CA PHE A 455 16.12 -23.56 7.30
C PHE A 455 14.97 -23.30 6.35
N THR A 456 13.97 -22.55 6.81
CA THR A 456 12.78 -22.23 6.02
C THR A 456 12.53 -20.74 5.99
N THR A 457 12.15 -20.20 4.83
CA THR A 457 11.60 -18.85 4.71
C THR A 457 10.25 -18.86 4.00
N ARG A 458 9.39 -17.90 4.34
CA ARG A 458 8.10 -17.67 3.69
C ARG A 458 8.10 -16.28 3.08
N THR A 459 7.96 -16.19 1.77
CA THR A 459 8.16 -14.95 1.03
C THR A 459 7.24 -14.84 -0.18
N ARG A 460 7.05 -13.60 -0.66
CA ARG A 460 6.40 -13.31 -1.95
C ARG A 460 7.39 -12.82 -3.00
N ASN A 461 8.68 -12.73 -2.65
CA ASN A 461 9.69 -12.22 -3.54
C ASN A 461 10.28 -13.37 -4.34
N LEU A 462 10.15 -13.31 -5.66
CA LEU A 462 10.86 -14.21 -6.57
C LEU A 462 12.34 -13.79 -6.69
N GLY A 463 13.16 -14.64 -7.29
CA GLY A 463 14.58 -14.41 -7.50
C GLY A 463 15.47 -15.50 -6.92
N THR A 464 16.74 -15.17 -6.72
CA THR A 464 17.78 -16.11 -6.31
C THR A 464 17.99 -16.09 -4.81
N TYR A 465 18.12 -17.28 -4.21
CA TYR A 465 18.29 -17.48 -2.78
C TYR A 465 19.51 -18.35 -2.48
N THR A 466 20.12 -18.12 -1.32
CA THR A 466 21.28 -18.86 -0.80
C THR A 466 21.24 -18.93 0.72
N ILE A 467 22.14 -19.71 1.32
CA ILE A 467 22.45 -19.66 2.75
C ILE A 467 23.63 -18.73 2.97
N ALA A 468 23.47 -17.77 3.88
CA ALA A 468 24.49 -16.81 4.30
C ALA A 468 24.80 -16.97 5.78
N LYS A 469 25.94 -16.41 6.22
CA LYS A 469 26.39 -16.39 7.63
C LYS A 469 26.70 -14.95 8.04
N ASP A 470 26.27 -14.58 9.23
CA ASP A 470 26.57 -13.28 9.83
C ASP A 470 27.19 -13.46 11.21
N THR A 471 28.43 -12.99 11.37
CA THR A 471 29.20 -13.06 12.62
C THR A 471 29.52 -11.67 13.18
N THR A 472 28.99 -10.62 12.56
CA THR A 472 29.34 -9.24 12.92
C THR A 472 28.33 -8.72 13.92
N GLU A 473 28.80 -8.19 15.05
CA GLU A 473 27.90 -7.57 16.02
C GLU A 473 27.34 -6.23 15.51
N PRO A 474 26.10 -5.87 15.88
CA PRO A 474 25.57 -4.53 15.65
C PRO A 474 26.45 -3.43 16.23
N LYS A 475 26.42 -2.25 15.63
CA LYS A 475 27.12 -1.05 16.11
C LYS A 475 26.16 -0.11 16.81
N ILE A 476 26.55 0.38 17.99
CA ILE A 476 25.81 1.39 18.76
C ILE A 476 26.70 2.63 18.92
N ARG A 477 26.19 3.82 18.56
CA ARG A 477 26.96 5.09 18.63
C ARG A 477 26.13 6.24 19.21
N PRO A 478 26.60 6.95 20.25
CA PRO A 478 25.88 8.12 20.78
C PRO A 478 25.87 9.25 19.75
N ARG A 479 24.72 9.91 19.57
CA ARG A 479 24.54 11.00 18.59
C ARG A 479 24.64 12.38 19.20
N ASN A 480 24.02 12.59 20.36
CA ASN A 480 23.88 13.92 20.95
C ASN A 480 24.56 14.08 22.32
N PHE A 481 25.08 13.02 22.94
CA PHE A 481 25.72 13.06 24.26
C PHE A 481 27.08 12.35 24.27
N LYS A 482 27.84 12.55 25.35
CA LYS A 482 29.14 11.92 25.60
C LYS A 482 29.19 11.41 27.04
N ASN A 483 30.04 10.42 27.28
CA ASN A 483 30.24 9.84 28.60
C ASN A 483 30.76 10.88 29.62
N ASN A 484 30.30 10.78 30.86
CA ASN A 484 30.65 11.62 32.01
C ASN A 484 30.39 13.13 31.81
N LYS A 485 29.25 13.48 31.19
CA LYS A 485 28.82 14.89 30.99
C LYS A 485 27.52 15.21 31.70
N TRP A 486 27.38 16.48 32.07
CA TRP A 486 26.12 17.06 32.54
C TRP A 486 25.19 17.28 31.35
N LEU A 487 23.96 16.80 31.47
CA LEU A 487 22.95 16.83 30.41
C LEU A 487 21.70 17.64 30.79
N ASP A 488 21.79 18.59 31.71
CA ASP A 488 20.63 19.35 32.23
C ASP A 488 19.81 20.04 31.13
N GLY A 489 20.48 20.54 30.08
CA GLY A 489 19.83 21.19 28.92
C GLY A 489 19.29 20.24 27.84
N TYR A 490 19.38 18.92 28.04
CA TYR A 490 18.94 17.93 27.06
C TYR A 490 17.53 17.43 27.35
N HIS A 491 16.71 17.34 26.30
CA HIS A 491 15.37 16.74 26.37
C HIS A 491 15.35 15.24 26.07
N ASN A 492 16.39 14.70 25.41
CA ASN A 492 16.46 13.29 25.06
C ASN A 492 17.90 12.78 24.92
N LEU A 493 18.03 11.45 24.96
CA LEU A 493 19.23 10.71 24.55
C LEU A 493 18.99 10.06 23.20
N SER A 494 19.96 10.16 22.31
CA SER A 494 19.87 9.59 20.97
C SER A 494 21.11 8.75 20.66
N LEU A 495 20.88 7.51 20.20
CA LEU A 495 21.91 6.57 19.76
C LEU A 495 21.59 6.12 18.34
N GLN A 496 22.61 6.02 17.49
CA GLN A 496 22.52 5.36 16.20
C GLN A 496 22.80 3.86 16.37
N ILE A 497 21.96 3.03 15.77
CA ILE A 497 22.12 1.57 15.78
C ILE A 497 22.17 1.04 14.35
N SER A 498 23.10 0.15 14.03
CA SER A 498 23.21 -0.40 12.68
C SER A 498 23.75 -1.81 12.68
N ASP A 499 23.28 -2.60 11.73
CA ASP A 499 23.86 -3.89 11.38
C ASP A 499 24.23 -3.90 9.89
N ASP A 500 25.27 -4.65 9.55
CA ASP A 500 25.89 -4.67 8.22
C ASP A 500 25.28 -5.74 7.29
N LEU A 501 24.55 -6.74 7.81
CA LEU A 501 24.09 -7.89 7.01
C LEU A 501 22.69 -8.42 7.40
N SER A 502 22.53 -9.05 8.56
CA SER A 502 21.27 -9.71 8.94
C SER A 502 20.17 -8.74 9.40
N GLY A 503 20.51 -7.47 9.67
CA GLY A 503 19.63 -6.44 10.18
C GLY A 503 19.38 -6.55 11.68
N ILE A 504 18.81 -5.49 12.27
CA ILE A 504 18.46 -5.45 13.70
C ILE A 504 17.18 -6.25 13.97
N ASP A 505 17.18 -7.09 15.01
CA ASP A 505 16.00 -7.80 15.52
C ASP A 505 15.43 -7.09 16.74
N THR A 506 16.25 -6.90 17.79
CA THR A 506 15.79 -6.30 19.04
C THR A 506 16.73 -5.22 19.55
N TYR A 507 16.17 -4.32 20.36
CA TYR A 507 16.90 -3.33 21.13
C TYR A 507 16.22 -3.18 22.49
N THR A 508 17.01 -2.95 23.53
CA THR A 508 16.50 -2.71 24.89
C THR A 508 17.43 -1.76 25.62
N GLY A 509 16.88 -0.99 26.55
CA GLY A 509 17.61 -0.01 27.32
C GLY A 509 17.22 -0.02 28.78
N THR A 510 18.19 0.22 29.65
CA THR A 510 17.96 0.55 31.04
C THR A 510 18.65 1.86 31.43
N LEU A 511 18.04 2.57 32.36
CA LEU A 511 18.60 3.72 33.04
C LEU A 511 18.59 3.44 34.53
N ASN A 512 19.76 3.45 35.18
CA ASN A 512 19.93 3.09 36.59
C ASN A 512 19.38 1.69 36.93
N GLY A 513 19.44 0.76 35.96
CA GLY A 513 18.91 -0.59 36.10
C GLY A 513 17.41 -0.74 35.79
N GLU A 514 16.67 0.36 35.64
CA GLU A 514 15.25 0.33 35.26
C GLU A 514 15.06 0.37 33.75
N TRP A 515 14.11 -0.40 33.23
CA TRP A 515 13.79 -0.38 31.80
C TRP A 515 13.26 0.99 31.34
N ILE A 516 13.75 1.45 30.20
CA ILE A 516 13.32 2.70 29.57
C ILE A 516 12.72 2.45 28.19
N LEU A 517 11.73 3.26 27.83
CA LEU A 517 11.12 3.23 26.50
C LEU A 517 12.04 3.88 25.47
N LEU A 518 12.60 3.06 24.58
CA LEU A 518 13.36 3.53 23.42
C LEU A 518 12.44 3.57 22.19
N GLU A 519 12.34 4.72 21.53
CA GLU A 519 11.65 4.88 20.25
C GLU A 519 12.66 4.71 19.10
N TYR A 520 12.45 3.71 18.24
CA TYR A 520 13.28 3.46 17.07
C TYR A 520 12.68 4.08 15.80
N GLU A 521 13.46 4.91 15.10
CA GLU A 521 13.17 5.44 13.77
C GLU A 521 14.07 4.74 12.74
N PRO A 522 13.55 3.73 12.00
CA PRO A 522 14.34 2.93 11.08
C PRO A 522 14.97 3.74 9.95
N LYS A 523 14.34 4.84 9.51
CA LYS A 523 14.86 5.65 8.39
C LYS A 523 16.15 6.36 8.74
N THR A 524 16.31 6.78 9.99
CA THR A 524 17.53 7.40 10.49
C THR A 524 18.38 6.45 11.32
N LYS A 525 17.97 5.18 11.44
CA LYS A 525 18.65 4.15 12.23
C LYS A 525 18.93 4.61 13.67
N THR A 526 17.97 5.31 14.26
CA THR A 526 18.16 6.02 15.55
C THR A 526 17.17 5.51 16.59
N ILE A 527 17.66 5.17 17.78
CA ILE A 527 16.84 4.99 18.98
C ILE A 527 16.92 6.23 19.85
N THR A 528 15.80 6.63 20.43
CA THR A 528 15.69 7.84 21.25
C THR A 528 14.97 7.53 22.56
N TYR A 529 15.50 8.04 23.67
CA TYR A 529 14.83 8.05 24.97
C TYR A 529 14.51 9.50 25.35
N ASN A 530 13.24 9.78 25.65
CA ASN A 530 12.81 11.10 26.11
C ASN A 530 12.84 11.17 27.64
N PHE A 531 13.51 12.18 28.19
CA PHE A 531 13.60 12.37 29.64
C PHE A 531 12.27 12.72 30.30
N ASP A 532 11.30 13.22 29.54
CA ASP A 532 9.96 13.52 30.05
C ASP A 532 9.17 12.23 30.39
N ASP A 533 9.61 11.05 29.93
CA ASP A 533 8.90 9.78 30.16
C ASP A 533 9.06 9.26 31.58
N ARG A 534 10.29 9.35 32.11
CA ARG A 534 10.63 9.05 33.51
C ARG A 534 11.79 9.96 33.87
N ILE A 535 11.60 10.80 34.87
CA ILE A 535 12.70 11.62 35.40
C ILE A 535 13.63 10.69 36.15
N ALA A 536 14.92 10.72 35.81
CA ALA A 536 15.93 10.06 36.63
C ALA A 536 15.98 10.77 37.99
N ASP A 537 15.71 10.03 39.06
CA ASP A 537 15.69 10.47 40.45
C ASP A 537 17.09 10.63 41.06
N LYS A 538 18.14 10.42 40.24
CA LYS A 538 19.54 10.41 40.66
C LYS A 538 20.37 11.40 39.86
N THR A 539 21.27 12.10 40.56
CA THR A 539 22.24 13.00 39.93
C THR A 539 23.13 12.28 38.94
N GLN A 540 23.59 11.08 39.28
CA GLN A 540 24.33 10.20 38.38
C GLN A 540 23.37 9.20 37.72
N CYS A 541 23.44 9.11 36.41
CA CYS A 541 22.59 8.27 35.59
C CYS A 541 23.42 7.30 34.75
N ASP A 542 23.22 6.00 34.95
CA ASP A 542 23.91 4.94 34.23
C ASP A 542 22.99 4.36 33.15
N LEU A 543 23.31 4.65 31.88
CA LEU A 543 22.62 4.14 30.71
C LEU A 543 23.27 2.84 30.22
N LYS A 544 22.45 1.82 29.99
CA LYS A 544 22.84 0.60 29.29
C LYS A 544 21.89 0.32 28.15
N VAL A 545 22.41 0.10 26.95
CA VAL A 545 21.61 -0.23 25.76
C VAL A 545 22.19 -1.45 25.08
N THR A 546 21.37 -2.46 24.84
CA THR A 546 21.76 -3.68 24.14
C THR A 546 20.98 -3.78 22.83
N VAL A 547 21.67 -4.14 21.76
CA VAL A 547 21.11 -4.32 20.43
C VAL A 547 21.52 -5.68 19.89
N THR A 548 20.57 -6.43 19.35
CA THR A 548 20.75 -7.79 18.82
C THR A 548 20.27 -7.87 17.38
N ASP A 549 21.05 -8.51 16.52
CA ASP A 549 20.70 -8.76 15.12
C ASP A 549 19.75 -9.96 14.93
N ASN A 550 19.35 -10.24 13.68
CA ASN A 550 18.44 -11.35 13.35
C ASN A 550 19.05 -12.75 13.43
N VAL A 551 20.33 -12.88 13.79
CA VAL A 551 21.02 -14.15 13.99
C VAL A 551 21.59 -14.32 15.41
N GLY A 552 21.40 -13.34 16.29
CA GLY A 552 21.73 -13.38 17.71
C GLY A 552 23.04 -12.67 18.10
N ASN A 553 23.79 -12.07 17.15
CA ASN A 553 24.95 -11.26 17.53
C ASN A 553 24.47 -10.01 18.26
N SER A 554 25.12 -9.66 19.37
CA SER A 554 24.65 -8.61 20.26
C SER A 554 25.78 -7.70 20.68
N SER A 555 25.52 -6.39 20.73
CA SER A 555 26.42 -5.42 21.32
C SER A 555 25.75 -4.66 22.45
N THR A 556 26.53 -4.22 23.43
CA THR A 556 26.05 -3.44 24.57
C THR A 556 26.84 -2.14 24.67
N PHE A 557 26.13 -1.03 24.76
CA PHE A 557 26.65 0.30 25.01
C PHE A 557 26.34 0.70 26.45
N GLU A 558 27.37 1.11 27.18
CA GLU A 558 27.24 1.63 28.55
C GLU A 558 27.81 3.05 28.61
N SER A 559 27.11 3.95 29.30
CA SER A 559 27.57 5.31 29.53
C SER A 559 26.95 5.89 30.79
N THR A 560 27.76 6.61 31.56
CA THR A 560 27.32 7.41 32.70
C THR A 560 27.18 8.87 32.29
N PHE A 561 26.15 9.55 32.77
CA PHE A 561 25.96 10.99 32.62
C PHE A 561 25.36 11.59 33.89
N PHE A 562 25.36 12.92 34.00
CA PHE A 562 24.85 13.63 35.17
C PHE A 562 23.67 14.53 34.81
N ARG A 563 22.66 14.61 35.67
CA ARG A 563 21.52 15.54 35.56
C ARG A 563 21.12 16.09 36.93
N LYS A 564 20.54 17.28 36.98
CA LYS A 564 20.01 17.91 38.20
C LYS A 564 18.55 18.29 38.09
#